data_AF-A0AAV6KVY3-F1
#
_entry.id   AF-A0AAV6KVY3-F1
#
_cell.length_a   1.000
_cell.length_b   1.000
_cell.length_c   1.000
_cell.angle_alpha   90.00
_cell.angle_beta   90.00
_cell.angle_gamma   90.00
#
_symmetry.space_group_name_H-M   'P 1'
#
loop_
_entity.id
_entity.type
_entity.pdbx_description
1 polymer ?
#
loop_
_entity_poly.entity_id
_entity_poly.type
_entity_poly.pdbx_seq_one_letter_code
_entity_poly.pdbx_strand_id
1 'polypeptide(L)'
;MDQMYPTGISLVMIQVNFKCGGMALGMYCCHRIIDGPTCIAFLRAWAETPQGSGTEVIPRFVPCNSLFPQNPSPPKDSTLLMWPSMFNQSKYVTRRLLFDASALNSLKAKVASSSFVPTRVKALFGLTLKCAISASKSRFGFQRPSVLSLAVSLRSKFFPPPSQFAMGNHLWSAVAQSKADVGTELHRLVRNLRDATSKIDGGFVRGIRGGEGFSKVTECLKELRELYSNEGANYCWKFWMNETGTFGGSPEATGPGFVVSGCITINRRMKNMSSPKLQH
;
A
#
# COMPACT_ATOMS: atom_id res chain seq x y z
N MET A 1 4.18 -38.77 -23.54
CA MET A 1 3.06 -38.83 -22.59
C MET A 1 3.45 -38.05 -21.35
N ASP A 2 3.02 -36.79 -21.32
CA ASP A 2 2.61 -35.99 -20.17
C ASP A 2 3.43 -36.05 -18.88
N GLN A 3 4.48 -35.23 -18.84
CA GLN A 3 4.98 -34.68 -17.60
C GLN A 3 4.10 -33.47 -17.24
N MET A 4 3.22 -33.71 -16.26
CA MET A 4 2.23 -32.80 -15.71
C MET A 4 2.89 -31.51 -15.19
N TYR A 5 2.79 -30.42 -15.95
CA TYR A 5 2.98 -29.07 -15.42
C TYR A 5 2.01 -28.90 -14.23
N PRO A 6 2.43 -28.38 -13.06
CA PRO A 6 1.48 -28.11 -12.00
C PRO A 6 0.49 -27.04 -12.48
N THR A 7 -0.75 -27.48 -12.67
CA THR A 7 -1.88 -26.72 -13.19
C THR A 7 -2.35 -25.70 -12.15
N GLY A 8 -2.11 -24.41 -12.40
CA GLY A 8 -2.74 -23.27 -11.71
C GLY A 8 -1.81 -22.43 -10.83
N ILE A 9 -1.85 -21.09 -10.98
CA ILE A 9 -1.22 -20.15 -10.06
C ILE A 9 -2.17 -19.93 -8.87
N SER A 10 -1.75 -20.24 -7.65
CA SER A 10 -2.54 -19.96 -6.45
C SER A 10 -2.69 -18.45 -6.24
N LEU A 11 -3.94 -17.99 -6.22
CA LEU A 11 -4.29 -16.58 -6.07
C LEU A 11 -4.35 -16.13 -4.61
N VAL A 12 -4.80 -17.01 -3.73
CA VAL A 12 -4.84 -16.83 -2.28
C VAL A 12 -4.42 -18.15 -1.63
N MET A 13 -3.57 -18.08 -0.60
CA MET A 13 -3.25 -19.22 0.26
C MET A 13 -3.38 -18.79 1.70
N ILE A 14 -3.94 -19.65 2.55
CA ILE A 14 -4.21 -19.36 3.95
C ILE A 14 -3.62 -20.48 4.80
N GLN A 15 -2.94 -20.11 5.88
CA GLN A 15 -2.43 -21.03 6.87
C GLN A 15 -2.92 -20.60 8.25
N VAL A 16 -3.51 -21.54 9.00
CA VAL A 16 -3.91 -21.32 10.39
C VAL A 16 -3.03 -22.19 11.27
N ASN A 17 -2.41 -21.60 12.28
CA ASN A 17 -1.61 -22.30 13.28
C ASN A 17 -2.17 -22.04 14.67
N PHE A 18 -2.16 -23.06 15.53
CA PHE A 18 -2.61 -22.95 16.91
C PHE A 18 -1.47 -23.25 17.87
N LYS A 19 -1.34 -22.44 18.92
CA LYS A 19 -0.39 -22.71 20.01
C LYS A 19 -0.90 -22.12 21.32
N CYS A 20 -1.00 -22.96 22.35
CA CYS A 20 -1.37 -22.56 23.71
C CYS A 20 -2.70 -21.79 23.82
N GLY A 21 -3.71 -22.17 23.02
CA GLY A 21 -5.01 -21.48 22.98
C GLY A 21 -5.06 -20.23 22.10
N GLY A 22 -3.92 -19.77 21.58
CA GLY A 22 -3.86 -18.71 20.57
C GLY A 22 -3.95 -19.26 19.14
N MET A 23 -4.41 -18.40 18.22
CA MET A 23 -4.48 -18.68 16.78
C MET A 23 -3.64 -17.66 16.00
N ALA A 24 -2.80 -18.15 15.09
CA ALA A 24 -2.05 -17.33 14.13
C ALA A 24 -2.53 -17.63 12.71
N LEU A 25 -3.00 -16.58 12.02
CA LEU A 25 -3.47 -16.64 10.64
C LEU A 25 -2.41 -16.02 9.71
N GLY A 26 -1.85 -16.83 8.83
CA GLY A 26 -1.02 -16.40 7.71
C GLY A 26 -1.84 -16.39 6.42
N MET A 27 -1.66 -15.35 5.59
CA MET A 27 -2.31 -15.28 4.29
C MET A 27 -1.36 -14.72 3.24
N TYR A 28 -1.35 -15.39 2.09
CA TYR A 28 -0.72 -14.94 0.86
C TYR A 28 -1.80 -14.51 -0.14
N CYS A 29 -1.60 -13.37 -0.79
CA CYS A 29 -2.47 -12.90 -1.86
C CYS A 29 -1.64 -12.52 -3.09
N CYS A 30 -2.06 -12.97 -4.27
CA CYS A 30 -1.46 -12.58 -5.53
C CYS A 30 -1.79 -11.11 -5.84
N HIS A 31 -0.80 -10.23 -5.70
CA HIS A 31 -0.97 -8.79 -5.89
C HIS A 31 -1.32 -8.41 -7.36
N ARG A 32 -1.23 -9.36 -8.31
CA ARG A 32 -1.70 -9.15 -9.71
C ARG A 32 -3.20 -8.89 -9.78
N ILE A 33 -3.97 -9.39 -8.82
CA ILE A 33 -5.44 -9.27 -8.80
C ILE A 33 -6.01 -8.76 -7.48
N ILE A 34 -5.23 -8.77 -6.39
CA ILE A 34 -5.69 -8.37 -5.05
C ILE A 34 -4.86 -7.21 -4.53
N ASP A 35 -5.49 -6.05 -4.34
CA ASP A 35 -4.90 -4.96 -3.56
C ASP A 35 -5.24 -5.07 -2.07
N GLY A 36 -4.61 -4.22 -1.25
CA GLY A 36 -4.86 -4.18 0.20
C GLY A 36 -6.35 -4.11 0.55
N PRO A 37 -7.12 -3.12 0.06
CA PRO A 37 -8.56 -3.06 0.32
C PRO A 37 -9.35 -4.31 -0.09
N THR A 38 -9.04 -4.93 -1.24
CA THR A 38 -9.66 -6.19 -1.66
C THR A 38 -9.33 -7.33 -0.70
N CYS A 39 -8.08 -7.44 -0.25
CA CYS A 39 -7.64 -8.41 0.75
C CYS A 39 -8.38 -8.23 2.09
N ILE A 40 -8.56 -6.98 2.54
CA ILE A 40 -9.33 -6.64 3.75
C ILE A 40 -10.80 -7.01 3.60
N ALA A 41 -11.41 -6.69 2.46
CA ALA A 41 -12.81 -7.04 2.17
C ALA A 41 -13.01 -8.56 2.18
N PHE A 42 -12.08 -9.32 1.59
CA PHE A 42 -12.08 -10.78 1.65
C PHE A 42 -12.01 -11.31 3.08
N LEU A 43 -11.08 -10.80 3.90
CA LEU A 43 -10.98 -11.21 5.31
C LEU A 43 -12.23 -10.87 6.13
N ARG A 44 -12.88 -9.74 5.85
CA ARG A 44 -14.15 -9.34 6.47
C ARG A 44 -15.29 -10.28 6.10
N ALA A 45 -15.47 -10.54 4.81
CA ALA A 45 -16.47 -11.48 4.32
C ALA A 45 -16.28 -12.87 4.92
N TRP A 46 -15.03 -13.35 4.94
CA TRP A 46 -14.69 -14.65 5.49
C TRP A 46 -15.00 -14.72 7.00
N ALA A 47 -14.69 -13.66 7.74
CA ALA A 47 -14.95 -13.52 9.17
C ALA A 47 -16.44 -13.48 9.56
N GLU A 48 -17.28 -12.93 8.68
CA GLU A 48 -18.72 -12.75 8.91
C GLU A 48 -19.54 -13.97 8.48
N THR A 49 -19.01 -14.81 7.58
CA THR A 49 -19.67 -16.04 7.08
C THR A 49 -20.18 -16.97 8.20
N PRO A 50 -19.43 -17.24 9.29
CA PRO A 50 -19.90 -18.14 10.35
C PRO A 50 -20.96 -17.53 11.28
N GLN A 51 -21.21 -16.22 11.23
CA GLN A 51 -22.00 -15.51 12.25
C GLN A 51 -23.49 -15.36 11.91
N GLY A 52 -23.94 -15.83 10.74
CA GLY A 52 -25.35 -15.74 10.33
C GLY A 52 -25.89 -14.31 10.28
N SER A 53 -25.01 -13.30 10.17
CA SER A 53 -25.31 -11.88 10.41
C SER A 53 -26.21 -11.20 9.37
N GLY A 54 -26.87 -11.96 8.49
CA GLY A 54 -27.85 -11.48 7.49
C GLY A 54 -27.31 -10.49 6.45
N THR A 55 -26.08 -10.02 6.60
CA THR A 55 -25.42 -9.06 5.71
C THR A 55 -24.43 -9.83 4.86
N GLU A 56 -24.90 -10.39 3.75
CA GLU A 56 -24.03 -11.07 2.81
C GLU A 56 -23.05 -10.05 2.20
N VAL A 57 -21.77 -10.16 2.56
CA VAL A 57 -20.71 -9.38 1.90
C VAL A 57 -20.49 -9.97 0.52
N ILE A 58 -21.26 -9.49 -0.46
CA ILE A 58 -21.17 -9.96 -1.83
C ILE A 58 -19.96 -9.27 -2.50
N PRO A 59 -18.87 -10.00 -2.81
CA PRO A 59 -17.76 -9.43 -3.55
C PRO A 59 -18.27 -8.97 -4.91
N ARG A 60 -18.10 -7.68 -5.21
CA ARG A 60 -18.45 -7.14 -6.52
C ARG A 60 -17.21 -7.22 -7.39
N PHE A 61 -17.13 -8.28 -8.19
CA PHE A 61 -16.28 -8.31 -9.36
C PHE A 61 -16.86 -7.33 -10.38
N VAL A 62 -16.63 -6.04 -10.15
CA VAL A 62 -16.90 -5.01 -11.16
C VAL A 62 -16.11 -5.44 -12.39
N PRO A 63 -16.72 -5.47 -13.59
CA PRO A 63 -15.96 -5.74 -14.80
C PRO A 63 -14.89 -4.65 -14.88
N CYS A 64 -13.65 -4.99 -14.49
CA CYS A 64 -12.52 -4.08 -14.57
C CYS A 64 -12.41 -3.57 -16.00
N ASN A 65 -12.84 -4.38 -16.98
CA ASN A 65 -13.03 -4.12 -18.40
C ASN A 65 -13.83 -2.83 -18.73
N SER A 66 -14.74 -2.39 -17.85
CA SER A 66 -15.51 -1.15 -18.01
C SER A 66 -14.77 0.10 -17.50
N LEU A 67 -13.79 -0.07 -16.61
CA LEU A 67 -12.98 1.01 -16.04
C LEU A 67 -11.61 1.09 -16.72
N PHE A 68 -11.00 -0.07 -16.97
CA PHE A 68 -9.72 -0.33 -17.59
C PHE A 68 -9.90 -1.49 -18.59
N PRO A 69 -10.26 -1.21 -19.85
CA PRO A 69 -10.44 -2.25 -20.86
C PRO A 69 -9.17 -3.08 -20.99
N GLN A 70 -9.34 -4.40 -21.09
CA GLN A 70 -8.23 -5.31 -21.32
C GLN A 70 -7.62 -4.99 -22.68
N ASN A 71 -6.30 -4.77 -22.71
CA ASN A 71 -5.59 -4.63 -23.97
C ASN A 71 -5.14 -6.04 -24.43
N PRO A 72 -5.57 -6.53 -25.60
CA PRO A 72 -5.15 -7.82 -26.14
C PRO A 72 -3.67 -7.87 -26.55
N SER A 73 -3.03 -6.71 -26.72
CA SER A 73 -1.60 -6.56 -27.01
C SER A 73 -0.90 -5.73 -25.93
N PRO A 74 -0.84 -6.21 -24.68
CA PRO A 74 -0.08 -5.52 -23.66
C PRO A 74 1.40 -5.45 -24.09
N PRO A 75 2.13 -4.38 -23.70
CA PRO A 75 3.56 -4.29 -23.93
C PRO A 75 4.21 -5.59 -23.51
N LYS A 76 4.90 -6.24 -24.46
CA LYS A 76 5.63 -7.50 -24.21
C LYS A 76 6.68 -7.34 -23.11
N ASP A 77 7.07 -6.09 -22.83
CA ASP A 77 7.98 -5.72 -21.77
C ASP A 77 7.29 -5.76 -20.39
N SER A 78 7.20 -6.97 -19.83
CA SER A 78 6.74 -7.21 -18.44
C SER A 78 7.50 -6.40 -17.37
N THR A 79 8.65 -5.80 -17.73
CA THR A 79 9.43 -4.91 -16.85
C THR A 79 8.76 -3.58 -16.57
N LEU A 80 7.78 -3.13 -17.37
CA LEU A 80 7.03 -1.89 -17.06
C LEU A 80 6.26 -1.98 -15.74
N LEU A 81 5.86 -3.19 -15.34
CA LEU A 81 5.15 -3.46 -14.09
C LEU A 81 6.09 -3.94 -12.96
N MET A 82 7.36 -4.21 -13.28
CA MET A 82 8.33 -4.80 -12.36
C MET A 82 9.59 -3.95 -12.32
N TRP A 83 9.75 -3.19 -11.24
CA TRP A 83 10.87 -2.26 -11.11
C TRP A 83 12.04 -2.99 -10.43
N PRO A 84 13.23 -3.07 -11.03
CA PRO A 84 14.37 -3.81 -10.47
C PRO A 84 14.68 -3.43 -9.02
N SER A 85 14.55 -2.15 -8.70
CA SER A 85 14.74 -1.60 -7.35
C SER A 85 13.76 -2.13 -6.30
N MET A 86 12.58 -2.64 -6.68
CA MET A 86 11.64 -3.30 -5.77
C MET A 86 12.08 -4.73 -5.39
N PHE A 87 12.90 -5.38 -6.20
CA PHE A 87 13.25 -6.80 -6.04
C PHE A 87 14.72 -7.05 -5.75
N ASN A 88 15.47 -6.02 -5.36
CA ASN A 88 16.83 -6.22 -4.86
C ASN A 88 16.77 -7.22 -3.70
N GLN A 89 17.43 -8.37 -3.88
CA GLN A 89 17.51 -9.44 -2.90
C GLN A 89 18.74 -9.20 -2.01
N SER A 90 18.71 -8.18 -1.16
CA SER A 90 19.74 -8.03 -0.13
C SER A 90 19.23 -8.47 1.25
N LYS A 91 20.14 -8.59 2.22
CA LYS A 91 19.77 -8.97 3.59
C LYS A 91 19.09 -7.77 4.26
N TYR A 92 17.85 -7.96 4.70
CA TYR A 92 17.07 -6.92 5.38
C TYR A 92 16.74 -7.32 6.82
N VAL A 93 16.61 -6.31 7.68
CA VAL A 93 16.07 -6.48 9.03
C VAL A 93 14.78 -5.69 9.13
N THR A 94 13.71 -6.36 9.53
CA THR A 94 12.43 -5.70 9.84
C THR A 94 12.42 -5.28 11.30
N ARG A 95 12.06 -4.02 11.56
CA ARG A 95 11.84 -3.48 12.90
C ARG A 95 10.46 -2.86 12.98
N ARG A 96 9.82 -2.99 14.13
CA ARG A 96 8.54 -2.34 14.43
C ARG A 96 8.78 -1.11 15.30
N LEU A 97 8.41 0.06 14.78
CA LEU A 97 8.43 1.32 15.52
C LEU A 97 6.99 1.70 15.91
N LEU A 98 6.76 1.91 17.20
CA LEU A 98 5.45 2.30 17.72
C LEU A 98 5.43 3.80 17.98
N PHE A 99 4.44 4.48 17.41
CA PHE A 99 4.16 5.89 17.67
C PHE A 99 2.78 5.97 18.32
N ASP A 100 2.72 6.52 19.53
CA ASP A 100 1.44 6.76 20.20
C ASP A 100 0.70 7.98 19.59
N ALA A 101 -0.54 8.19 20.03
CA ALA A 101 -1.36 9.28 19.54
C ALA A 101 -0.78 10.67 19.86
N SER A 102 -0.13 10.82 21.01
CA SER A 102 0.48 12.07 21.44
C SER A 102 1.66 12.43 20.53
N ALA A 103 2.59 11.49 20.33
CA ALA A 103 3.74 11.64 19.44
C ALA A 103 3.31 11.98 18.00
N LEU A 104 2.27 11.32 17.48
CA LEU A 104 1.73 11.62 16.15
C LEU A 104 1.08 13.01 16.06
N ASN A 105 0.40 13.45 17.12
CA ASN A 105 -0.21 14.78 17.18
C ASN A 105 0.86 15.87 17.29
N SER A 106 1.88 15.67 18.13
CA SER A 106 3.04 16.58 18.21
C SER A 106 3.78 16.66 16.88
N LEU A 107 3.96 15.52 16.19
CA LEU A 107 4.58 15.49 14.86
C LEU A 107 3.74 16.26 13.82
N LYS A 108 2.42 16.06 13.83
CA LYS A 108 1.48 16.79 12.97
C LYS A 108 1.56 18.30 13.23
N ALA A 109 1.57 18.72 14.50
CA ALA A 109 1.63 20.12 14.90
C ALA A 109 2.95 20.79 14.47
N LYS A 110 4.09 20.10 14.62
CA LYS A 110 5.42 20.59 14.17
C LYS A 110 5.50 20.89 12.67
N VAL A 111 4.64 20.28 11.86
CA VAL A 111 4.63 20.45 10.40
C VAL A 111 3.52 21.39 9.94
N ALA A 112 2.50 21.60 10.78
CA ALA A 112 1.38 22.45 10.43
C ALA A 112 1.83 23.90 10.22
N SER A 113 1.24 24.53 9.22
CA SER A 113 1.36 25.97 8.95
C SER A 113 -0.02 26.56 8.69
N SER A 114 -0.14 27.89 8.66
CA SER A 114 -1.39 28.58 8.34
C SER A 114 -2.04 28.11 7.04
N SER A 115 -1.22 27.76 6.04
CA SER A 115 -1.67 27.29 4.72
C SER A 115 -1.82 25.77 4.59
N PHE A 116 -1.42 24.97 5.58
CA PHE A 116 -1.38 23.51 5.43
C PHE A 116 -1.35 22.76 6.76
N VAL A 117 -2.31 21.84 6.93
CA VAL A 117 -2.34 20.89 8.04
C VAL A 117 -2.22 19.46 7.50
N PRO A 118 -1.12 18.73 7.75
CA PRO A 118 -0.97 17.37 7.25
C PRO A 118 -1.84 16.36 8.02
N THR A 119 -2.12 15.21 7.40
CA THR A 119 -2.63 14.06 8.16
C THR A 119 -1.49 13.46 9.00
N ARG A 120 -1.82 12.77 10.11
CA ARG A 120 -0.82 12.03 10.94
C ARG A 120 0.06 11.11 10.08
N VAL A 121 -0.56 10.51 9.08
CA VAL A 121 0.05 9.60 8.11
C VAL A 121 1.09 10.31 7.24
N LYS A 122 0.72 11.44 6.63
CA LYS A 122 1.65 12.24 5.81
C LYS A 122 2.81 12.78 6.64
N ALA A 123 2.55 13.22 7.87
CA ALA A 123 3.58 13.70 8.78
C ALA A 123 4.58 12.60 9.15
N LEU A 124 4.09 11.39 9.48
CA LEU A 124 4.94 10.24 9.76
C LEU A 124 5.76 9.82 8.53
N PHE A 125 5.18 9.82 7.32
CA PHE A 125 5.94 9.52 6.11
C PHE A 125 7.04 10.52 5.79
N GLY A 126 6.76 11.81 5.99
CA GLY A 126 7.80 12.83 5.85
C GLY A 126 8.94 12.61 6.84
N LEU A 127 8.62 12.20 8.07
CA LEU A 127 9.63 11.86 9.08
C LEU A 127 10.44 10.64 8.67
N THR A 128 9.78 9.56 8.24
CA THR A 128 10.48 8.35 7.81
C THR A 128 11.39 8.60 6.61
N LEU A 129 10.93 9.38 5.62
CA LEU A 129 11.76 9.78 4.48
C LEU A 129 12.96 10.61 4.95
N LYS A 130 12.76 11.57 5.86
CA LYS A 130 13.84 12.36 6.45
C LYS A 130 14.89 11.48 7.12
N CYS A 131 14.45 10.52 7.94
CA CYS A 131 15.33 9.56 8.61
C CYS A 131 16.06 8.67 7.59
N ALA A 132 15.39 8.19 6.54
CA ALA A 132 16.01 7.38 5.50
C ALA A 132 17.09 8.15 4.73
N ILE A 133 16.82 9.42 4.36
CA ILE A 133 17.81 10.30 3.73
C ILE A 133 19.01 10.50 4.66
N SER A 134 18.77 10.79 5.95
CA SER A 134 19.84 11.00 6.92
C SER A 134 20.68 9.74 7.13
N ALA A 135 20.07 8.57 7.24
CA ALA A 135 20.77 7.29 7.37
C ALA A 135 21.59 6.97 6.12
N SER A 136 21.03 7.20 4.93
CA SER A 136 21.78 7.06 3.68
C SER A 136 22.97 8.02 3.63
N LYS A 137 22.78 9.29 3.99
CA LYS A 137 23.87 10.27 3.99
C LYS A 137 25.01 9.84 4.93
N SER A 138 24.66 9.36 6.13
CA SER A 138 25.64 8.84 7.08
C SER A 138 26.39 7.61 6.54
N ARG A 139 25.74 6.76 5.75
CA ARG A 139 26.35 5.55 5.19
C ARG A 139 27.28 5.84 4.02
N PHE A 140 26.90 6.75 3.14
CA PHE A 140 27.61 7.00 1.87
C PHE A 140 28.50 8.25 1.89
N GLY A 141 28.42 9.08 2.93
CA GLY A 141 29.16 10.34 3.05
C GLY A 141 28.53 11.53 2.31
N PHE A 142 27.55 11.29 1.44
CA PHE A 142 26.86 12.35 0.68
C PHE A 142 25.34 12.10 0.58
N GLN A 143 24.58 13.15 0.28
CA GLN A 143 23.12 13.05 0.15
C GLN A 143 22.73 12.49 -1.22
N ARG A 144 22.31 11.23 -1.24
CA ARG A 144 21.76 10.60 -2.45
C ARG A 144 20.34 11.11 -2.76
N PRO A 145 19.94 11.20 -4.04
CA PRO A 145 18.54 11.38 -4.41
C PRO A 145 17.66 10.33 -3.73
N SER A 146 16.46 10.70 -3.32
CA SER A 146 15.56 9.79 -2.62
C SER A 146 14.14 9.88 -3.17
N VAL A 147 13.50 8.73 -3.31
CA VAL A 147 12.18 8.56 -3.89
C VAL A 147 11.27 7.90 -2.86
N LEU A 148 10.13 8.52 -2.59
CA LEU A 148 9.06 7.93 -1.77
C LEU A 148 7.85 7.62 -2.66
N SER A 149 7.54 6.33 -2.76
CA SER A 149 6.41 5.75 -3.48
C SER A 149 5.26 5.45 -2.52
N LEU A 150 4.09 6.00 -2.79
CA LEU A 150 2.89 5.85 -1.95
C LEU A 150 1.79 5.22 -2.79
N ALA A 151 1.37 4.01 -2.42
CA ALA A 151 0.13 3.46 -2.99
C ALA A 151 -1.08 4.29 -2.52
N VAL A 152 -1.84 4.83 -3.47
CA VAL A 152 -3.05 5.61 -3.23
C VAL A 152 -4.24 4.89 -3.86
N SER A 153 -5.29 4.68 -3.07
CA SER A 153 -6.52 4.07 -3.60
C SER A 153 -7.20 5.02 -4.60
N LEU A 154 -7.67 4.45 -5.70
CA LEU A 154 -8.47 5.13 -6.71
C LEU A 154 -9.97 5.04 -6.40
N ARG A 155 -10.41 4.12 -5.52
CA ARG A 155 -11.83 3.88 -5.21
C ARG A 155 -12.58 5.17 -4.88
N SER A 156 -12.07 5.96 -3.93
CA SER A 156 -12.73 7.22 -3.52
C SER A 156 -12.64 8.36 -4.56
N LYS A 157 -12.03 8.13 -5.71
CA LYS A 157 -11.79 9.15 -6.75
C LYS A 157 -12.58 8.88 -8.04
N PHE A 158 -13.21 7.72 -8.14
CA PHE A 158 -14.18 7.46 -9.19
C PHE A 158 -15.47 8.24 -8.93
N PHE A 159 -16.16 8.58 -10.01
CA PHE A 159 -17.51 9.11 -9.98
C PHE A 159 -18.40 8.30 -10.92
N PRO A 160 -19.44 7.63 -10.42
CA PRO A 160 -19.72 7.41 -8.99
C PRO A 160 -18.63 6.54 -8.31
N PRO A 161 -18.43 6.63 -6.98
CA PRO A 161 -17.53 5.73 -6.27
C PRO A 161 -17.97 4.26 -6.40
N PRO A 162 -17.06 3.30 -6.63
CA PRO A 162 -17.38 1.89 -6.63
C PRO A 162 -17.75 1.43 -5.21
N SER A 163 -18.40 0.26 -5.13
CA SER A 163 -18.64 -0.41 -3.85
C SER A 163 -17.34 -0.58 -3.07
N GLN A 164 -17.40 -0.49 -1.74
CA GLN A 164 -16.29 -0.85 -0.87
C GLN A 164 -15.85 -2.33 -1.04
N PHE A 165 -16.74 -3.16 -1.58
CA PHE A 165 -16.50 -4.57 -1.93
C PHE A 165 -16.07 -4.76 -3.39
N ALA A 166 -15.68 -3.69 -4.09
CA ALA A 166 -15.14 -3.79 -5.44
C ALA A 166 -13.80 -4.53 -5.41
N MET A 167 -13.81 -5.70 -6.03
CA MET A 167 -12.67 -6.61 -6.13
C MET A 167 -11.71 -6.15 -7.24
N GLY A 168 -10.42 -6.33 -7.03
CA GLY A 168 -9.39 -5.98 -8.01
C GLY A 168 -8.50 -4.82 -7.57
N ASN A 169 -7.42 -4.61 -8.31
CA ASN A 169 -6.47 -3.53 -8.08
C ASN A 169 -7.06 -2.17 -8.49
N HIS A 170 -7.33 -1.30 -7.51
CA HIS A 170 -7.77 0.07 -7.73
C HIS A 170 -6.84 1.03 -6.99
N LEU A 171 -5.60 1.11 -7.47
CA LEU A 171 -4.55 1.93 -6.88
C LEU A 171 -3.66 2.56 -7.95
N TRP A 172 -3.01 3.64 -7.57
CA TRP A 172 -1.92 4.23 -8.33
C TRP A 172 -0.79 4.66 -7.39
N SER A 173 0.43 4.77 -7.89
CA SER A 173 1.57 5.25 -7.09
C SER A 173 1.71 6.77 -7.17
N ALA A 174 1.61 7.44 -6.02
CA ALA A 174 2.06 8.82 -5.88
C ALA A 174 3.55 8.81 -5.54
N VAL A 175 4.34 9.55 -6.33
CA VAL A 175 5.79 9.59 -6.15
C VAL A 175 6.25 10.99 -5.75
N ALA A 176 6.91 11.08 -4.61
CA ALA A 176 7.58 12.28 -4.15
C ALA A 176 9.11 12.09 -4.24
N GLN A 177 9.79 13.07 -4.84
CA GLN A 177 11.24 13.05 -4.99
C GLN A 177 11.89 14.07 -4.04
N SER A 178 13.07 13.71 -3.54
CA SER A 178 14.01 14.60 -2.88
C SER A 178 15.32 14.55 -3.66
N LYS A 179 15.72 15.66 -4.28
CA LYS A 179 16.98 15.75 -5.02
C LYS A 179 18.18 15.68 -4.07
N ALA A 180 19.35 15.35 -4.62
CA ALA A 180 20.62 15.54 -3.92
C ALA A 180 20.76 17.02 -3.51
N ASP A 181 21.35 17.25 -2.33
CA ASP A 181 21.70 18.58 -1.79
C ASP A 181 20.57 19.60 -1.63
N VAL A 182 19.31 19.19 -1.83
CA VAL A 182 18.13 19.99 -1.45
C VAL A 182 17.83 19.78 0.02
N GLY A 183 17.42 20.85 0.70
CA GLY A 183 17.03 20.82 2.11
C GLY A 183 16.01 19.72 2.43
N THR A 184 16.29 19.00 3.50
CA THR A 184 15.51 17.84 3.99
C THR A 184 14.58 18.22 5.13
N GLU A 185 14.16 19.49 5.17
CA GLU A 185 13.27 19.99 6.20
C GLU A 185 11.95 19.22 6.16
N LEU A 186 11.50 18.80 7.34
CA LEU A 186 10.34 17.89 7.47
C LEU A 186 9.10 18.46 6.78
N HIS A 187 8.84 19.76 6.94
CA HIS A 187 7.68 20.41 6.34
C HIS A 187 7.71 20.40 4.81
N ARG A 188 8.89 20.49 4.19
CA ARG A 188 9.05 20.40 2.72
C ARG A 188 8.79 18.99 2.23
N LEU A 189 9.35 17.98 2.90
CA LEU A 189 9.10 16.58 2.55
C LEU A 189 7.61 16.24 2.64
N VAL A 190 6.93 16.69 3.70
CA VAL A 190 5.48 16.48 3.86
C VAL A 190 4.68 17.25 2.80
N ARG A 191 5.12 18.44 2.39
CA ARG A 191 4.51 19.21 1.29
C ARG A 191 4.65 18.48 -0.05
N ASN A 192 5.85 17.98 -0.37
CA ASN A 192 6.08 17.19 -1.58
C ASN A 192 5.18 15.94 -1.62
N LEU A 193 4.99 15.29 -0.46
CA LEU A 193 4.05 14.15 -0.35
C LEU A 193 2.61 14.57 -0.58
N ARG A 194 2.18 15.73 -0.05
CA ARG A 194 0.85 16.27 -0.36
C ARG A 194 0.70 16.47 -1.86
N ASP A 195 1.64 17.15 -2.50
CA ASP A 195 1.58 17.51 -3.92
C ASP A 195 1.59 16.28 -4.82
N ALA A 196 2.42 15.28 -4.50
CA ALA A 196 2.42 14.01 -5.20
C ALA A 196 1.06 13.30 -5.08
N THR A 197 0.46 13.27 -3.89
CA THR A 197 -0.84 12.62 -3.69
C THR A 197 -2.02 13.38 -4.30
N SER A 198 -1.95 14.72 -4.40
CA SER A 198 -3.03 15.54 -4.96
C SER A 198 -3.10 15.45 -6.48
N LYS A 199 -1.99 15.12 -7.16
CA LYS A 199 -1.99 14.84 -8.61
C LYS A 199 -2.86 13.64 -8.99
N ILE A 200 -3.06 12.71 -8.06
CA ILE A 200 -3.96 11.57 -8.27
C ILE A 200 -5.33 12.00 -7.77
N ASP A 201 -6.11 12.67 -8.59
CA ASP A 201 -7.46 13.12 -8.26
C ASP A 201 -8.51 12.46 -9.17
N GLY A 202 -9.75 12.97 -9.14
CA GLY A 202 -10.81 12.49 -10.03
C GLY A 202 -10.54 12.78 -11.51
N GLY A 203 -9.80 13.85 -11.82
CA GLY A 203 -9.38 14.17 -13.19
C GLY A 203 -8.35 13.17 -13.72
N PHE A 204 -7.38 12.80 -12.89
CA PHE A 204 -6.44 11.72 -13.19
C PHE A 204 -7.19 10.40 -13.48
N VAL A 205 -8.12 10.01 -12.59
CA VAL A 205 -8.92 8.79 -12.77
C VAL A 205 -9.75 8.84 -14.05
N ARG A 206 -10.38 9.96 -14.39
CA ARG A 206 -11.10 10.11 -15.67
C ARG A 206 -10.17 9.94 -16.87
N GLY A 207 -8.96 10.50 -16.81
CA GLY A 207 -8.02 10.44 -17.93
C GLY A 207 -7.40 9.06 -18.17
N ILE A 208 -7.32 8.19 -17.16
CA ILE A 208 -6.86 6.80 -17.33
C ILE A 208 -8.00 5.84 -17.66
N ARG A 209 -9.24 6.34 -17.77
CA ARG A 209 -10.42 5.58 -18.22
C ARG A 209 -10.69 5.86 -19.70
N GLY A 210 -11.40 4.94 -20.35
CA GLY A 210 -11.84 5.10 -21.75
C GLY A 210 -10.78 4.70 -22.78
N GLY A 211 -11.05 4.99 -24.05
CA GLY A 211 -10.25 4.51 -25.19
C GLY A 211 -8.78 4.95 -25.17
N GLU A 212 -8.49 6.16 -24.70
CA GLU A 212 -7.11 6.68 -24.58
C GLU A 212 -6.44 6.32 -23.24
N GLY A 213 -7.20 5.77 -22.29
CA GLY A 213 -6.71 5.50 -20.93
C GLY A 213 -5.51 4.55 -20.91
N PHE A 214 -5.47 3.58 -21.82
CA PHE A 214 -4.35 2.65 -21.96
C PHE A 214 -3.04 3.37 -22.33
N SER A 215 -3.11 4.31 -23.28
CA SER A 215 -1.95 5.09 -23.71
C SER A 215 -1.42 5.93 -22.55
N LYS A 216 -2.32 6.63 -21.85
CA LYS A 216 -1.97 7.45 -20.68
C LYS A 216 -1.35 6.63 -19.56
N VAL A 217 -1.90 5.46 -19.24
CA VAL A 217 -1.31 4.53 -18.26
C VAL A 217 0.09 4.11 -18.69
N THR A 218 0.28 3.79 -19.97
CA THR A 218 1.58 3.38 -20.52
C THR A 218 2.61 4.50 -20.41
N GLU A 219 2.23 5.74 -20.72
CA GLU A 219 3.08 6.93 -20.54
C GLU A 219 3.49 7.12 -19.08
N CYS A 220 2.51 7.10 -18.15
CA CYS A 220 2.82 7.22 -16.73
C CYS A 220 3.69 6.06 -16.21
N LEU A 221 3.53 4.84 -16.74
CA LEU A 221 4.40 3.71 -16.39
C LEU A 221 5.84 3.89 -16.90
N LYS A 222 6.03 4.51 -18.08
CA LYS A 222 7.36 4.88 -18.59
C LYS A 222 8.04 5.91 -17.69
N GLU A 223 7.32 6.96 -17.31
CA GLU A 223 7.84 7.97 -16.37
C GLU A 223 8.26 7.35 -15.03
N LEU A 224 7.44 6.44 -14.49
CA LEU A 224 7.78 5.70 -13.28
C LEU A 224 9.02 4.84 -13.50
N ARG A 225 9.11 4.10 -14.62
CA ARG A 225 10.28 3.28 -14.93
C ARG A 225 11.56 4.09 -14.95
N GLU A 226 11.58 5.22 -15.64
CA GLU A 226 12.75 6.11 -15.70
C GLU A 226 13.17 6.57 -14.30
N LEU A 227 12.19 6.93 -13.48
CA LEU A 227 12.40 7.35 -12.11
C LEU A 227 13.00 6.23 -11.24
N TYR A 228 12.56 4.97 -11.41
CA TYR A 228 13.05 3.82 -10.66
C TYR A 228 14.31 3.16 -11.22
N SER A 229 14.82 3.64 -12.35
CA SER A 229 16.05 3.15 -12.99
C SER A 229 17.31 3.81 -12.44
N ASN A 230 17.19 4.81 -11.55
CA ASN A 230 18.34 5.47 -10.95
C ASN A 230 18.96 4.61 -9.82
N GLU A 231 20.02 3.87 -10.12
CA GLU A 231 20.73 3.04 -9.14
C GLU A 231 21.38 3.87 -8.01
N GLY A 232 21.63 5.15 -8.28
CA GLY A 232 22.16 6.15 -7.34
C GLY A 232 21.14 6.66 -6.33
N ALA A 233 19.85 6.32 -6.44
CA ALA A 233 18.80 6.81 -5.56
C ALA A 233 18.46 5.84 -4.41
N ASN A 234 17.93 6.41 -3.32
CA ASN A 234 17.27 5.64 -2.26
C ASN A 234 15.78 5.49 -2.58
N TYR A 235 15.24 4.29 -2.46
CA TYR A 235 13.82 4.01 -2.70
C TYR A 235 13.12 3.64 -1.40
N CYS A 236 12.05 4.36 -1.08
CA CYS A 236 11.16 4.09 0.05
C CYS A 236 9.77 3.74 -0.49
N TRP A 237 9.24 2.60 -0.07
CA TRP A 237 7.96 2.07 -0.53
C TRP A 237 6.97 2.06 0.59
N LYS A 238 5.72 2.41 0.28
CA LYS A 238 4.65 2.29 1.25
C LYS A 238 3.42 1.60 0.69
N PHE A 239 3.01 0.57 1.42
CA PHE A 239 1.76 -0.13 1.29
C PHE A 239 0.89 0.17 2.53
N TRP A 240 -0.37 0.56 2.31
CA TRP A 240 -1.33 0.81 3.39
C TRP A 240 -2.26 -0.39 3.52
N MET A 241 -2.32 -0.99 4.70
CA MET A 241 -3.35 -1.97 5.04
C MET A 241 -4.20 -1.36 6.17
N ASN A 242 -5.44 -0.97 5.88
CA ASN A 242 -6.39 -0.57 6.92
C ASN A 242 -7.11 -1.81 7.46
N GLU A 243 -6.89 -2.15 8.73
CA GLU A 243 -7.75 -2.95 9.63
C GLU A 243 -8.61 -4.10 9.02
N THR A 244 -8.20 -5.33 9.39
CA THR A 244 -8.78 -6.64 9.09
C THR A 244 -10.16 -6.86 9.70
N GLY A 245 -10.98 -7.69 9.06
CA GLY A 245 -12.22 -8.23 9.62
C GLY A 245 -12.00 -9.15 10.82
N THR A 246 -13.02 -9.30 11.66
CA THR A 246 -12.97 -9.95 12.97
C THR A 246 -13.43 -11.41 12.92
N PHE A 247 -12.51 -12.37 13.00
CA PHE A 247 -12.82 -13.74 13.38
C PHE A 247 -12.84 -13.87 14.91
N GLY A 248 -14.01 -13.79 15.53
CA GLY A 248 -14.18 -14.07 16.97
C GLY A 248 -13.47 -13.11 17.94
N GLY A 249 -12.90 -12.00 17.46
CA GLY A 249 -12.17 -11.01 18.24
C GLY A 249 -11.31 -10.09 17.37
N SER A 250 -10.74 -9.04 17.97
CA SER A 250 -9.72 -8.19 17.32
C SER A 250 -8.34 -8.87 17.41
N PRO A 251 -7.56 -8.96 16.31
CA PRO A 251 -6.23 -9.56 16.39
C PRO A 251 -5.33 -8.78 17.33
N GLU A 252 -4.59 -9.47 18.20
CA GLU A 252 -3.64 -8.83 19.14
C GLU A 252 -2.48 -8.15 18.43
N ALA A 253 -2.08 -8.67 17.26
CA ALA A 253 -1.04 -8.12 16.41
C ALA A 253 -1.29 -8.43 14.93
N THR A 254 -0.87 -7.51 14.07
CA THR A 254 -0.85 -7.68 12.61
C THR A 254 0.50 -7.23 12.07
N GLY A 255 1.01 -7.93 11.05
CA GLY A 255 2.30 -7.65 10.43
C GLY A 255 2.39 -8.19 9.01
N PRO A 256 3.31 -7.67 8.17
CA PRO A 256 3.52 -8.16 6.82
C PRO A 256 4.20 -9.53 6.83
N GLY A 257 3.79 -10.44 5.94
CA GLY A 257 4.43 -11.76 5.75
C GLY A 257 5.67 -11.72 4.84
N PHE A 258 5.81 -10.70 4.00
CA PHE A 258 6.98 -10.47 3.14
C PHE A 258 7.25 -8.96 3.00
N VAL A 259 8.52 -8.56 2.98
CA VAL A 259 8.94 -7.15 2.81
C VAL A 259 10.12 -7.05 1.86
N VAL A 260 10.14 -5.99 1.07
CA VAL A 260 11.26 -5.62 0.19
C VAL A 260 12.09 -4.48 0.79
N SER A 261 13.28 -4.22 0.25
CA SER A 261 14.15 -3.10 0.65
C SER A 261 13.38 -1.78 0.72
N GLY A 262 13.54 -1.02 1.81
CA GLY A 262 12.91 0.29 1.94
C GLY A 262 11.38 0.24 2.07
N CYS A 263 10.78 -0.95 2.26
CA CYS A 263 9.36 -1.08 2.52
C CYS A 263 9.01 -0.63 3.94
N ILE A 264 8.03 0.26 4.03
CA ILE A 264 7.47 0.77 5.27
C ILE A 264 5.99 0.40 5.30
N THR A 265 5.63 -0.47 6.25
CA THR A 265 4.23 -0.80 6.54
C THR A 265 3.80 -0.05 7.80
N ILE A 266 2.69 0.69 7.72
CA ILE A 266 2.07 1.34 8.88
C ILE A 266 0.79 0.58 9.21
N ASN A 267 0.75 0.03 10.43
CA ASN A 267 -0.44 -0.57 11.00
C ASN A 267 -0.98 0.33 12.11
N ARG A 268 -2.29 0.53 12.15
CA ARG A 268 -2.96 1.17 13.29
C ARG A 268 -3.23 0.10 14.34
N ARG A 269 -2.78 0.34 15.58
CA ARG A 269 -3.15 -0.52 16.71
C ARG A 269 -4.59 -0.19 17.10
N MET A 270 -5.49 -1.17 17.06
CA MET A 270 -6.83 -1.00 17.63
C MET A 270 -6.75 -0.95 19.15
N LYS A 271 -7.62 -0.15 19.78
CA LYS A 271 -7.82 -0.24 21.23
C LYS A 271 -8.58 -1.54 21.49
N ASN A 272 -8.16 -2.31 22.50
CA ASN A 272 -8.95 -3.44 22.97
C ASN A 272 -10.35 -2.93 23.28
N MET A 273 -11.35 -3.37 22.50
CA MET A 273 -12.71 -3.38 23.02
C MET A 273 -12.70 -4.42 24.11
N SER A 274 -12.95 -3.99 25.34
CA SER A 274 -13.13 -4.87 26.49
C SER A 274 -14.04 -6.02 26.09
N SER A 275 -13.52 -7.24 26.18
CA SER A 275 -14.28 -8.46 25.99
C SER A 275 -15.56 -8.38 26.84
N PRO A 276 -16.74 -8.74 26.33
CA PRO A 276 -17.82 -9.11 27.22
C PRO A 276 -17.27 -10.24 28.08
N LYS A 277 -17.28 -10.07 29.40
CA LYS A 277 -17.05 -11.20 30.31
C LYS A 277 -18.05 -12.28 29.90
N LEU A 278 -17.56 -13.42 29.44
CA LEU A 278 -18.35 -14.64 29.38
C LEU A 278 -18.88 -14.87 30.80
N GLN A 279 -20.16 -14.59 31.01
CA GLN A 279 -20.87 -15.04 32.18
C GLN A 279 -21.26 -16.49 31.92
N HIS A 280 -20.55 -17.36 32.64
CA HIS A 280 -20.76 -18.80 32.89
C HIS A 280 -20.80 -19.75 31.69
#